data_AF-F0GWJ8-F1
#
_entry.id   AF-F0GWJ8-F1
#
_cell.length_a   1.000
_cell.length_b   1.000
_cell.length_c   1.000
_cell.angle_alpha   90.00
_cell.angle_beta   90.00
_cell.angle_gamma   90.00
#
_symmetry.space_group_name_H-M   'P 1'
#
loop_
_entity.id
_entity.type
_entity.pdbx_description
1 polymer ?
#
loop_
_entity_poly.entity_id
_entity_poly.type
_entity_poly.pdbx_seq_one_letter_code
_entity_poly.pdbx_strand_id
1 'polypeptide(L)' 'MIRERLKELAVENLDIDPDQIDLDSKISDLDIDSIDLVDFIMIIEDEFSIEFSDEELDEIESFADIVSLIESKN' A
#
# COMPACT_ATOMS: atom_id res chain seq x y z
N MET A 1 -2.51 -12.99 -5.26
CA MET A 1 -1.58 -12.35 -6.21
C MET A 1 -1.41 -10.86 -5.90
N ILE A 2 -2.48 -10.08 -5.68
CA ILE A 2 -2.36 -8.66 -5.28
C ILE A 2 -1.50 -8.48 -4.02
N ARG A 3 -1.72 -9.29 -2.98
CA ARG A 3 -0.92 -9.26 -1.74
C ARG A 3 0.58 -9.48 -1.95
N GLU A 4 0.96 -10.41 -2.83
CA GLU A 4 2.37 -10.67 -3.15
C GLU A 4 2.96 -9.51 -3.93
N ARG A 5 2.23 -9.00 -4.93
CA ARG A 5 2.67 -7.85 -5.72
C ARG A 5 2.82 -6.59 -4.87
N LEU A 6 1.88 -6.35 -3.96
CA LEU A 6 1.94 -5.23 -3.03
C LEU A 6 3.16 -5.34 -2.10
N LYS A 7 3.43 -6.55 -1.59
CA LYS A 7 4.65 -6.82 -0.82
C LYS A 7 5.91 -6.53 -1.62
N GLU A 8 6.00 -7.00 -2.86
CA GLU A 8 7.15 -6.69 -3.73
C GLU A 8 7.33 -5.19 -3.92
N LEU A 9 6.27 -4.47 -4.27
CA LEU A 9 6.33 -3.02 -4.46
C LEU A 9 6.76 -2.29 -3.18
N ALA A 10 6.28 -2.74 -2.02
CA ALA A 10 6.65 -2.15 -0.74
C ALA A 10 8.13 -2.41 -0.41
N VAL A 11 8.65 -3.60 -0.68
CA VAL A 11 10.10 -3.89 -0.51
C VAL A 11 10.94 -3.05 -1.48
N GLU A 12 10.51 -2.92 -2.74
CA GLU A 12 11.27 -2.23 -3.79
C GLU A 12 11.26 -0.70 -3.63
N ASN A 13 10.14 -0.11 -3.19
CA ASN A 13 9.98 1.34 -3.13
C ASN A 13 10.12 1.93 -1.72
N LEU A 14 9.77 1.17 -0.68
CA LEU A 14 9.83 1.64 0.71
C LEU A 14 11.06 1.10 1.46
N ASP A 15 11.87 0.24 0.83
CA ASP A 15 13.08 -0.39 1.42
C ASP A 15 12.79 -1.10 2.76
N ILE A 16 11.58 -1.66 2.88
CA ILE A 16 11.12 -2.39 4.06
C ILE A 16 11.43 -3.88 3.86
N ASP A 17 11.86 -4.56 4.92
CA ASP A 17 12.09 -5.99 4.88
C ASP A 17 10.76 -6.75 4.64
N PRO A 18 10.66 -7.67 3.66
CA PRO A 18 9.45 -8.46 3.42
C PRO A 18 8.93 -9.21 4.65
N ASP A 19 9.82 -9.54 5.58
CA ASP A 19 9.48 -10.19 6.85
C ASP A 19 8.86 -9.22 7.88
N GLN A 20 9.08 -7.91 7.73
CA GLN A 20 8.45 -6.84 8.52
C GLN A 20 7.08 -6.44 7.96
N ILE A 21 6.83 -6.70 6.67
CA ILE A 21 5.56 -6.36 6.02
C ILE A 21 4.47 -7.34 6.47
N ASP A 22 3.78 -6.96 7.54
CA ASP A 22 2.52 -7.55 7.92
C ASP A 22 1.36 -6.74 7.31
N LEU A 23 0.38 -7.42 6.73
CA LEU A 23 -0.78 -6.75 6.15
C LEU A 23 -1.65 -6.09 7.23
N ASP A 24 -1.65 -6.68 8.44
CA ASP A 24 -2.39 -6.16 9.59
C ASP A 24 -1.61 -5.08 10.36
N SER A 25 -0.34 -4.82 10.01
CA SER A 25 0.44 -3.73 10.60
C SER A 25 -0.02 -2.39 10.07
N LYS A 26 -0.03 -1.38 10.96
CA LYS A 26 -0.25 -0.01 10.54
C LYS A 26 0.96 0.48 9.75
N ILE A 27 0.71 1.26 8.70
CA ILE A 27 1.77 1.90 7.91
C ILE A 27 2.63 2.80 8.81
N SER A 28 2.02 3.46 9.80
CA SER A 28 2.72 4.27 10.81
C SER A 28 3.70 3.49 11.69
N ASP A 29 3.52 2.17 11.82
CA ASP A 29 4.36 1.33 12.67
C ASP A 29 5.60 0.81 11.91
N LEU A 30 5.63 0.99 10.58
CA LEU A 30 6.69 0.54 9.68
C LEU A 30 7.74 1.62 9.40
N ASP A 31 7.75 2.70 10.20
CA ASP A 31 8.61 3.88 10.01
C ASP A 31 8.50 4.49 8.60
N ILE A 32 7.35 4.33 7.95
CA ILE A 32 7.04 4.91 6.64
C ILE A 32 6.56 6.35 6.84
N ASP A 33 7.19 7.29 6.16
CA ASP A 33 6.73 8.67 6.18
C ASP A 33 5.50 8.86 5.29
N SER A 34 4.68 9.87 5.59
CA SER A 34 3.47 10.17 4.80
C SER A 34 3.76 10.46 3.32
N ILE A 35 4.99 10.87 2.98
CA ILE A 35 5.43 11.10 1.60
C ILE A 35 5.63 9.76 0.88
N ASP A 36 6.30 8.81 1.53
CA ASP A 36 6.57 7.49 0.97
C ASP A 36 5.25 6.74 0.73
N LEU A 37 4.26 6.91 1.62
CA LEU A 37 2.92 6.38 1.43
C LEU A 37 2.24 6.96 0.17
N VAL A 38 2.32 8.27 -0.04
CA VAL A 38 1.73 8.93 -1.21
C VAL A 38 2.39 8.45 -2.50
N ASP A 39 3.71 8.32 -2.51
CA ASP A 39 4.45 7.77 -3.66
C ASP A 39 4.06 6.31 -3.93
N PHE A 40 3.91 5.50 -2.87
CA PHE A 40 3.50 4.12 -2.97
C PHE A 40 2.08 3.96 -3.55
N ILE A 41 1.14 4.78 -3.09
CA ILE A 41 -0.23 4.83 -3.61
C ILE A 41 -0.21 5.14 -5.11
N MET A 42 0.54 6.15 -5.56
CA MET A 42 0.62 6.52 -6.98
C MET A 42 1.15 5.37 -7.85
N ILE A 43 2.12 4.60 -7.35
CA ILE A 43 2.65 3.43 -8.06
C ILE A 43 1.59 2.34 -8.20
N ILE A 44 0.80 2.11 -7.15
CA ILE A 44 -0.30 1.14 -7.17
C ILE A 44 -1.38 1.56 -8.16
N GLU A 45 -1.76 2.83 -8.15
CA GLU A 45 -2.73 3.40 -9.09
C GLU A 45 -2.32 3.15 -10.55
N ASP A 46 -1.06 3.39 -10.89
CA ASP A 46 -0.53 3.16 -12.24
C ASP A 46 -0.44 1.65 -12.57
N GLU A 47 0.13 0.84 -11.67
CA GLU A 47 0.33 -0.61 -11.85
C GLU A 47 -1.00 -1.35 -12.03
N PHE A 48 -2.00 -1.03 -11.21
CA PHE A 48 -3.32 -1.66 -11.25
C PHE A 48 -4.31 -0.91 -12.14
N SER A 49 -3.91 0.25 -12.70
CA SER A 49 -4.78 1.14 -13.49
C SER A 49 -6.08 1.50 -12.75
N ILE A 50 -5.96 1.84 -11.46
CA ILE A 50 -7.04 2.26 -10.57
C ILE A 50 -6.80 3.69 -10.09
N GLU A 51 -7.84 4.35 -9.58
CA GLU A 51 -7.73 5.63 -8.90
C GLU A 51 -8.39 5.50 -7.52
N PHE A 52 -7.68 5.94 -6.49
CA PHE A 52 -8.18 6.09 -5.14
C PHE A 52 -8.69 7.52 -4.94
N SER A 53 -9.82 7.67 -4.25
CA SER A 53 -10.27 9.00 -3.83
C SER A 53 -9.53 9.47 -2.58
N ASP A 54 -9.44 10.78 -2.36
CA ASP A 54 -8.88 11.35 -1.12
C ASP A 54 -9.51 10.73 0.15
N GLU A 55 -10.82 10.43 0.10
CA GLU A 55 -11.53 9.75 1.20
C GLU A 55 -11.03 8.32 1.43
N GLU A 56 -10.78 7.56 0.35
CA GLU A 56 -10.23 6.21 0.45
C GLU A 56 -8.79 6.26 0.98
N LEU A 57 -8.00 7.25 0.57
CA LEU A 57 -6.64 7.46 1.06
C LEU A 57 -6.60 7.83 2.55
N ASP A 58 -7.54 8.66 3.01
CA ASP A 58 -7.68 9.01 4.42
C ASP A 58 -8.13 7.82 5.29
N GLU A 59 -8.81 6.83 4.71
CA GLU A 59 -9.24 5.59 5.40
C GLU A 59 -8.14 4.51 5.45
N ILE A 60 -7.05 4.67 4.69
CA ILE A 60 -5.94 3.70 4.67
C ILE A 60 -5.09 3.86 5.93
N GLU A 61 -5.20 2.88 6.84
CA GLU A 61 -4.32 2.79 8.01
C GLU A 61 -3.29 1.66 7.89
N SER A 62 -3.60 0.63 7.11
CA SER A 62 -2.82 -0.60 6.98
C SER A 62 -2.65 -1.04 5.52
N PHE A 63 -1.67 -1.91 5.28
CA PHE A 63 -1.50 -2.52 3.95
C PHE A 63 -2.70 -3.41 3.57
N ALA A 64 -3.38 -4.01 4.54
CA ALA A 64 -4.61 -4.78 4.30
C ALA A 64 -5.73 -3.92 3.71
N ASP A 65 -5.85 -2.66 4.13
CA ASP A 65 -6.87 -1.74 3.61
C ASP A 65 -6.59 -1.43 2.14
N ILE A 66 -5.32 -1.15 1.81
CA ILE A 66 -4.87 -0.95 0.41
C ILE A 66 -5.22 -2.18 -0.44
N VAL A 67 -4.86 -3.39 -0.01
CA VAL A 67 -5.20 -4.62 -0.73
C VAL A 67 -6.71 -4.71 -0.96
N SER A 68 -7.49 -4.43 0.08
CA SER A 68 -8.96 -4.53 0.03
C SER A 68 -9.56 -3.52 -0.95
N LEU A 69 -9.02 -2.30 -1.00
CA LEU A 69 -9.44 -1.28 -1.96
C LEU A 69 -9.10 -1.68 -3.40
N ILE A 70 -7.89 -2.22 -3.65
CA ILE A 70 -7.49 -2.74 -4.96
C ILE A 70 -8.43 -3.89 -5.38
N GLU A 71 -8.67 -4.86 -4.48
CA GLU A 71 -9.56 -6.01 -4.74
C GLU A 71 -11.02 -5.57 -4.97
N SER A 72 -11.47 -4.49 -4.32
CA SER A 72 -12.81 -3.94 -4.53
C SER A 72 -12.99 -3.28 -5.90
N LYS A 73 -11.91 -2.71 -6.46
CA LYS A 73 -11.92 -2.05 -7.77
C LYS A 73 -11.60 -3.00 -8.95
N ASN A 74 -11.23 -4.26 -8.70
CA ASN A 74 -10.80 -5.23 -9.72
C ASN A 74 -11.59 -6.56 -9.67
#